data_AF-A0A165WNQ3-F1
#
_entry.id   AF-A0A165WNQ3-F1
#
_cell.length_a   1.000
_cell.length_b   1.000
_cell.length_c   1.000
_cell.angle_alpha   90.00
_cell.angle_beta   90.00
_cell.angle_gamma   90.00
#
_symmetry.space_group_name_H-M   'P 1'
#
loop_
_entity.id
_entity.type
_entity.pdbx_description
1 polymer ?
#
loop_
_entity_poly.entity_id
_entity_poly.type
_entity_poly.pdbx_seq_one_letter_code
_entity_poly.pdbx_strand_id
1 'polypeptide(L)' 'GKARRVEAMIDSGADGVFLDQKWAERQGIELKKLGEVIRVKNIDGTFNQAGGISQYAELQLLANGHEE' A
#
# COMPACT_ATOMS: atom_id res chain seq x y z
N GLY A 1 4.10 -11.69 -14.40
CA GLY A 1 4.86 -10.58 -13.79
C GLY A 1 6.09 -11.11 -13.07
N LYS A 2 7.05 -10.25 -12.72
CA LYS A 2 8.24 -10.65 -11.95
C LYS A 2 7.88 -10.75 -10.46
N ALA A 3 7.90 -11.95 -9.90
CA ALA A 3 7.71 -12.16 -8.46
C ALA A 3 8.90 -11.59 -7.67
N ARG A 4 8.62 -11.01 -6.50
CA ARG A 4 9.64 -10.47 -5.58
C ARG A 4 9.28 -10.85 -4.15
N ARG A 5 10.29 -11.27 -3.39
CA ARG A 5 10.16 -11.48 -1.95
C ARG A 5 10.54 -10.18 -1.24
N VAL A 6 9.69 -9.73 -0.33
CA VAL A 6 9.83 -8.46 0.37
C VAL A 6 9.51 -8.68 1.84
N GLU A 7 10.05 -7.83 2.71
CA GLU A 7 9.60 -7.74 4.09
C GLU A 7 8.38 -6.82 4.12
N ALA A 8 7.31 -7.29 4.76
CA ALA A 8 6.06 -6.56 4.92
C ALA A 8 5.60 -6.65 6.37
N MET A 9 4.86 -5.64 6.81
CA MET A 9 4.25 -5.60 8.14
C MET A 9 2.84 -6.18 8.05
N ILE A 10 2.53 -7.17 8.89
CA ILE A 10 1.15 -7.63 9.11
C ILE A 10 0.55 -6.74 10.19
N ASP A 11 -0.30 -5.79 9.78
CA ASP A 11 -0.87 -4.78 10.65
C ASP A 11 -2.39 -4.97 10.78
N SER A 12 -2.82 -5.55 11.90
CA SER A 12 -4.26 -5.73 12.18
C SER A 12 -4.97 -4.42 12.56
N GLY A 13 -4.23 -3.32 12.75
CA GLY A 13 -4.79 -1.99 13.02
C GLY A 13 -5.12 -1.21 11.74
N ALA A 14 -4.81 -1.75 10.57
CA ALA A 14 -5.08 -1.15 9.28
C ALA A 14 -6.34 -1.75 8.64
N ASP A 15 -7.25 -0.90 8.16
CA ASP A 15 -8.48 -1.35 7.48
C ASP A 15 -8.24 -1.93 6.08
N GLY A 16 -7.02 -1.84 5.56
CA GLY A 16 -6.68 -2.29 4.21
C GLY A 16 -5.18 -2.45 3.98
N VAL A 17 -4.84 -2.86 2.76
CA VAL A 17 -3.46 -3.08 2.34
C VAL A 17 -2.90 -1.80 1.72
N PHE A 18 -1.75 -1.36 2.24
CA PHE A 18 -1.09 -0.13 1.79
C PHE A 18 0.36 -0.40 1.38
N LEU A 19 0.84 0.35 0.39
CA LEU A 19 2.24 0.36 -0.02
C LEU A 19 2.82 1.77 0.13
N ASP A 20 4.06 1.86 0.63
CA ASP A 20 4.83 3.10 0.56
C ASP A 20 5.10 3.49 -0.90
N GLN A 21 4.71 4.69 -1.29
CA GLN A 21 4.82 5.17 -2.67
C GLN A 21 6.28 5.16 -3.14
N LYS A 22 7.20 5.70 -2.33
CA LYS A 22 8.62 5.78 -2.71
C LYS A 22 9.23 4.40 -2.87
N TRP A 23 8.84 3.45 -2.02
CA TRP A 23 9.27 2.06 -2.13
C TRP A 23 8.76 1.44 -3.44
N ALA A 24 7.48 1.61 -3.77
CA ALA A 24 6.89 1.06 -5.00
C ALA A 24 7.58 1.63 -6.26
N GLU A 25 7.85 2.94 -6.28
CA GLU A 25 8.62 3.61 -7.33
C GLU A 25 10.04 3.03 -7.46
N ARG A 26 10.78 2.87 -6.34
CA ARG A 26 12.11 2.24 -6.36
C ARG A 26 12.09 0.80 -6.84
N GLN A 27 10.99 0.08 -6.61
CA GLN A 27 10.83 -1.27 -7.13
C GLN A 27 10.43 -1.28 -8.61
N GLY A 28 10.06 -0.15 -9.20
CA GLY A 28 9.53 -0.10 -10.57
C GLY A 28 8.17 -0.78 -10.68
N ILE A 29 7.35 -0.69 -9.62
CA ILE A 29 5.95 -1.10 -9.65
C ILE A 29 5.16 0.00 -10.37
N GLU A 30 4.28 -0.40 -11.28
CA GLU A 30 3.41 0.54 -11.98
C GLU A 30 2.34 1.08 -11.01
N LEU A 31 2.28 2.41 -10.89
CA LEU A 31 1.31 3.13 -10.07
C LEU A 31 0.31 3.85 -10.96
N LYS A 32 -0.97 3.50 -10.85
CA LYS A 32 -2.08 4.14 -11.54
C LYS A 32 -2.73 5.19 -10.64
N LYS A 33 -3.16 6.33 -11.19
CA LYS A 33 -3.83 7.38 -10.40
C LYS A 33 -5.24 6.95 -10.01
N LEU A 34 -5.64 7.28 -8.79
CA LEU A 34 -7.03 7.23 -8.37
C LEU A 34 -7.79 8.44 -8.92
N GLY A 35 -9.09 8.27 -9.17
CA GLY A 35 -9.98 9.38 -9.56
C GLY A 35 -10.19 10.39 -8.43
N GLU A 36 -10.05 9.95 -7.18
CA GLU A 36 -10.13 10.78 -5.99
C GLU A 36 -9.11 10.31 -4.94
N VAL A 37 -8.56 11.25 -4.16
CA VAL A 37 -7.60 10.94 -3.08
C VAL A 37 -8.35 10.33 -1.88
N ILE A 38 -7.89 9.17 -1.41
CA ILE A 38 -8.40 8.54 -0.20
C ILE A 38 -7.67 9.16 1.01
N ARG A 39 -8.41 9.88 1.85
CA ARG A 39 -7.85 10.44 3.09
C ARG A 39 -7.72 9.35 4.15
N VAL A 40 -6.50 9.12 4.61
CA VAL A 40 -6.18 8.18 5.68
C VAL A 40 -5.95 8.91 7.00
N LYS A 41 -6.48 8.32 8.07
CA LYS A 41 -6.26 8.76 9.45
C LYS A 41 -5.41 7.73 10.18
N ASN A 42 -4.56 8.21 11.06
CA ASN A 42 -3.84 7.36 12.00
C ASN A 42 -4.79 6.92 13.13
N ILE A 43 -4.34 5.97 13.96
CA ILE A 43 -5.11 5.45 15.10
C ILE A 43 -5.53 6.53 16.11
N ASP A 44 -4.77 7.62 16.21
CA ASP A 44 -5.07 8.78 17.06
C ASP A 44 -6.10 9.75 16.44
N GLY A 45 -6.62 9.43 15.24
CA GLY A 45 -7.61 10.23 14.52
C GLY A 45 -7.03 11.39 13.71
N THR A 46 -5.72 11.65 13.78
CA THR A 46 -5.04 12.66 12.96
C THR A 46 -4.92 12.19 11.51
N PHE A 47 -4.83 13.11 10.55
CA PHE A 47 -4.54 12.73 9.17
C PHE A 47 -3.10 12.26 9.02
N ASN A 48 -2.90 11.27 8.15
CA ASN A 48 -1.56 10.80 7.85
C ASN A 48 -0.69 11.95 7.29
N GLN A 49 0.50 12.14 7.85
CA GLN A 49 1.37 13.28 7.52
C GLN A 49 1.93 13.20 6.10
N ALA A 50 2.05 12.00 5.53
CA ALA A 50 2.47 11.83 4.14
C ALA A 50 1.36 12.17 3.14
N GLY A 51 0.16 12.48 3.62
CA GLY A 51 -1.01 12.80 2.82
C GLY A 51 -1.96 11.61 2.67
N GLY A 52 -2.90 11.74 1.72
CA GLY A 52 -3.81 10.67 1.35
C GLY A 52 -3.23 9.77 0.26
N ILE A 53 -3.89 8.64 0.03
CA ILE A 53 -3.53 7.72 -1.05
C ILE A 53 -4.11 8.27 -2.35
N SER A 54 -3.25 8.56 -3.32
CA SER A 54 -3.64 9.11 -4.63
C SER A 54 -3.39 8.14 -5.80
N GLN A 55 -2.77 7.00 -5.52
CA GLN A 55 -2.39 6.02 -6.53
C GLN A 55 -2.64 4.59 -6.02
N TYR A 56 -2.79 3.65 -6.95
CA TYR A 56 -2.95 2.23 -6.66
C TYR A 56 -2.07 1.38 -7.58
N ALA A 57 -1.79 0.15 -7.16
CA ALA A 57 -1.12 -0.87 -7.95
C ALA A 57 -1.99 -2.12 -7.96
N GLU A 58 -1.98 -2.86 -9.08
CA GLU A 58 -2.60 -4.18 -9.17
C GLU A 58 -1.50 -5.23 -8.96
N LEU A 59 -1.54 -5.90 -7.81
CA LEU A 59 -0.55 -6.88 -7.40
C LEU A 59 -1.26 -8.15 -6.92
N GLN A 60 -0.59 -9.29 -7.03
CA GLN A 60 -0.93 -10.50 -6.28
C GLN A 60 0.03 -10.58 -5.10
N LEU A 61 -0.50 -10.58 -3.89
CA LEU A 61 0.30 -10.78 -2.68
C LEU A 61 0.16 -12.22 -2.20
N LEU A 62 1.27 -12.81 -1.76
CA LEU A 62 1.29 -14.10 -1.09
C LEU A 62 2.06 -13.96 0.22
N ALA A 63 1.37 -14.12 1.34
CA ALA A 63 1.95 -14.06 2.68
C ALA A 63 1.56 -15.32 3.46
N ASN A 64 2.56 -16.13 3.85
CA ASN A 64 2.36 -17.35 4.65
C ASN A 64 1.30 -18.33 4.07
N GLY A 65 1.17 -18.40 2.74
CA GLY A 65 0.19 -19.25 2.06
C GLY A 65 -1.20 -18.63 1.89
N HIS A 66 -1.38 -17.38 2.33
CA HIS A 66 -2.59 -16.59 2.10
C HIS A 66 -2.39 -15.62 0.94
N GLU A 67 -3.37 -15.55 0.04
CA GLU A 67 -3.37 -14.65 -1.13
C GLU A 67 -4.28 -13.45 -0.89
N GLU A 68 -3.78 -12.26 -1.25
CA GLU A 68 -4.52 -10.98 -1.29
C GLU A 68 -4.45 -10.38 -2.71
#